data_AF-A0A2M8PLZ7-F1
#
_entry.id   AF-A0A2M8PLZ7-F1
#
_cell.length_a   1.000
_cell.length_b   1.000
_cell.length_c   1.000
_cell.angle_alpha   90.00
_cell.angle_beta   90.00
_cell.angle_gamma   90.00
#
_symmetry.space_group_name_H-M   'P 1'
#
loop_
_entity.id
_entity.type
_entity.pdbx_description
1 polymer ?
#
loop_
_entity_poly.entity_id
_entity_poly.type
_entity_poly.pdbx_seq_one_letter_code
_entity_poly.pdbx_strand_id
1 'polypeptide(L)'
;VEQIDNGNFIYTPGINFVGFDEMTYEICSEGCECSTAVVNFSVGENAQCDVPSIITPNGDGINDVFVIPCLIDGRNYPDNQVSIYNRWGDEVYHSPTPYNNNWDGTFDGEDLPPGT
;
A
#
# COMPACT_ATOMS: atom_id res chain seq x y z
N VAL A 1 -3.70 13.24 -9.05
CA VAL A 1 -5.03 13.55 -9.61
C VAL A 1 -4.86 14.51 -10.77
N GLU A 2 -5.57 14.29 -11.86
CA GLU A 2 -5.57 15.15 -13.04
C GLU A 2 -7.01 15.61 -13.35
N GLN A 3 -7.22 16.91 -13.58
CA GLN A 3 -8.51 17.43 -14.04
C GLN A 3 -8.61 17.25 -15.55
N ILE A 4 -9.68 16.62 -16.03
CA ILE A 4 -9.85 16.28 -17.46
C ILE A 4 -10.96 17.08 -18.15
N ASP A 5 -11.97 17.55 -17.40
CA ASP A 5 -13.05 18.40 -17.89
C ASP A 5 -13.70 19.13 -16.69
N ASN A 6 -14.55 20.13 -16.94
CA ASN A 6 -15.28 20.92 -15.95
C ASN A 6 -15.86 20.09 -14.78
N GLY A 7 -15.11 19.99 -13.69
CA GLY A 7 -15.47 19.22 -12.48
C GLY A 7 -15.16 17.73 -12.50
N ASN A 8 -14.62 17.18 -13.60
CA ASN A 8 -14.21 15.79 -13.73
C ASN A 8 -12.72 15.63 -13.46
N PHE A 9 -12.38 14.69 -12.57
CA PHE A 9 -11.02 14.38 -12.17
C PHE A 9 -10.73 12.89 -12.35
N ILE A 10 -9.52 12.57 -12.79
CA ILE A 10 -8.97 11.21 -12.76
C ILE A 10 -7.99 11.11 -11.59
N TYR A 11 -8.25 10.15 -10.70
CA TYR A 11 -7.30 9.71 -9.70
C TYR A 11 -6.71 8.37 -10.13
N THR A 12 -5.38 8.34 -10.25
CA THR A 12 -4.61 7.12 -10.46
C THR A 12 -3.67 7.00 -9.26
N PRO A 13 -3.89 6.03 -8.35
CA PRO A 13 -2.95 5.79 -7.28
C PRO A 13 -1.60 5.33 -7.85
N GLY A 14 -0.53 5.47 -7.06
CA GLY A 14 0.75 4.86 -7.40
C GLY A 14 0.60 3.35 -7.61
N ILE A 15 1.51 2.76 -8.39
CA ILE A 15 1.58 1.31 -8.53
C ILE A 15 1.73 0.69 -7.13
N ASN A 16 0.92 -0.34 -6.83
CA ASN A 16 0.78 -0.99 -5.52
C ASN A 16 0.43 -0.08 -4.34
N PHE A 17 -0.01 1.16 -4.57
CA PHE A 17 -0.43 2.02 -3.47
C PHE A 17 -1.71 1.49 -2.85
N VAL A 18 -1.70 1.36 -1.53
CA VAL A 18 -2.86 0.99 -0.72
C VAL A 18 -2.82 1.82 0.55
N GLY A 19 -3.98 2.31 1.00
CA GLY A 19 -4.09 3.20 2.14
C GLY A 19 -4.93 4.43 1.83
N PHE A 20 -4.69 5.49 2.60
CA PHE A 20 -5.43 6.74 2.49
C PHE A 20 -4.66 7.76 1.67
N ASP A 21 -5.36 8.44 0.77
CA ASP A 21 -4.85 9.56 -0.02
C ASP A 21 -5.87 10.70 -0.01
N GLU A 22 -5.43 11.92 -0.30
CA GLU A 22 -6.31 13.09 -0.30
C GLU A 22 -6.07 14.01 -1.48
N MET A 23 -7.13 14.68 -1.92
CA MET A 23 -7.03 15.82 -2.82
C MET A 23 -7.84 16.99 -2.30
N THR A 24 -7.30 18.19 -2.45
CA THR A 24 -8.04 19.43 -2.22
C THR A 24 -8.48 20.00 -3.55
N TYR A 25 -9.74 20.43 -3.65
CA TYR A 25 -10.26 21.17 -4.81
C TYR A 25 -10.92 22.48 -4.38
N GLU A 26 -11.05 23.39 -5.33
CA GLU A 26 -11.61 24.73 -5.13
C GLU A 26 -12.72 24.99 -6.16
N ILE A 27 -13.82 25.62 -5.72
CA ILE A 27 -14.90 26.12 -6.57
C ILE A 27 -14.99 27.62 -6.40
N CYS A 28 -14.93 28.36 -7.51
CA CYS A 28 -15.08 29.81 -7.56
C CYS A 28 -16.35 30.20 -8.32
N SER A 29 -17.07 31.21 -7.82
CA SER A 29 -18.17 31.85 -8.53
C SER A 29 -17.89 33.34 -8.65
N GLU A 30 -18.20 33.94 -9.79
CA GLU A 30 -18.00 35.38 -9.99
C GLU A 30 -18.76 36.19 -8.94
N GLY A 31 -18.07 37.12 -8.28
CA GLY A 31 -18.63 37.94 -7.19
C GLY A 31 -18.75 37.23 -5.84
N CYS A 32 -18.20 36.02 -5.68
CA CYS A 32 -18.11 35.30 -4.41
C CYS A 32 -16.67 34.91 -4.09
N GLU A 33 -16.38 34.70 -2.80
CA GLU A 33 -15.16 34.03 -2.37
C GLU A 33 -15.17 32.56 -2.85
N CYS A 34 -14.01 32.05 -3.24
CA CYS A 34 -13.87 30.65 -3.59
C CYS A 34 -14.05 29.77 -2.35
N SER A 35 -14.57 28.56 -2.54
CA SER A 35 -14.75 27.56 -1.50
C SER A 35 -13.87 26.35 -1.76
N THR A 36 -13.17 25.89 -0.73
CA THR A 36 -12.29 24.72 -0.79
C THR A 36 -12.90 23.52 -0.08
N ALA A 37 -12.64 22.33 -0.60
CA ALA A 37 -13.05 21.07 0.01
C ALA A 37 -12.00 19.96 -0.23
N VAL A 38 -12.02 18.94 0.63
CA VAL A 38 -11.10 17.80 0.57
C VAL A 38 -11.86 16.53 0.22
N VAL A 39 -11.34 15.76 -0.73
CA VAL A 39 -11.80 14.42 -1.06
C VAL A 39 -10.78 13.43 -0.48
N ASN A 40 -11.27 12.47 0.30
CA ASN A 40 -10.46 11.39 0.85
C ASN A 40 -10.65 10.13 -0.01
N PHE A 41 -9.54 9.53 -0.42
CA PHE A 41 -9.50 8.24 -1.09
C PHE A 41 -9.10 7.16 -0.10
N SER A 42 -9.80 6.04 -0.15
CA SER A 42 -9.47 4.84 0.61
C SER A 42 -9.20 3.73 -0.39
N VAL A 43 -7.93 3.51 -0.70
CA VAL A 43 -7.49 2.51 -1.68
C VAL A 43 -7.29 1.20 -0.94
N GLY A 44 -8.01 0.16 -1.36
CA GLY A 44 -7.90 -1.21 -0.82
C GLY A 44 -8.61 -1.49 0.51
N GLU A 45 -9.38 -0.56 1.08
CA GLU A 45 -10.13 -0.79 2.34
C GLU A 45 -11.13 -1.95 2.27
N ASN A 46 -11.69 -2.23 1.08
CA ASN A 46 -12.59 -3.37 0.85
C ASN A 46 -11.91 -4.55 0.13
N ALA A 47 -10.57 -4.56 0.06
CA ALA A 47 -9.86 -5.69 -0.52
C ALA A 47 -10.10 -6.94 0.35
N GLN A 48 -10.33 -8.09 -0.30
CA GLN A 48 -10.30 -9.37 0.41
C GLN A 48 -8.91 -9.57 1.02
N CYS A 49 -8.85 -10.19 2.22
CA CYS A 49 -7.56 -10.51 2.82
C CYS A 49 -6.95 -11.76 2.20
N ASP A 50 -6.62 -11.66 0.91
CA ASP A 50 -5.93 -12.71 0.19
C ASP A 50 -4.43 -12.45 0.29
N VAL A 51 -3.76 -13.22 1.15
CA VAL A 51 -2.31 -13.15 1.33
C VAL A 51 -1.63 -13.65 0.05
N PRO A 52 -0.72 -12.88 -0.57
CA PRO A 52 -0.05 -13.31 -1.79
C PRO A 52 0.84 -14.53 -1.48
N SER A 53 1.01 -15.42 -2.46
CA SER A 53 1.94 -16.55 -2.35
C SER A 53 3.28 -16.29 -3.06
N ILE A 54 3.45 -15.12 -3.67
CA ILE A 54 4.63 -14.75 -4.45
C ILE A 54 4.85 -13.24 -4.40
N ILE A 55 6.12 -12.85 -4.38
CA ILE A 55 6.60 -11.48 -4.60
C ILE A 55 7.68 -11.52 -5.69
N THR A 56 7.94 -10.38 -6.32
CA THR A 56 8.96 -10.21 -7.36
C THR A 56 9.83 -8.99 -7.03
N PRO A 57 10.72 -9.07 -6.02
CA PRO A 57 11.60 -7.97 -5.61
C PRO A 57 12.67 -7.71 -6.67
N ASN A 58 12.29 -7.04 -7.75
CA ASN A 58 13.14 -6.70 -8.90
C ASN A 58 13.32 -5.18 -9.07
N GLY A 59 12.66 -4.38 -8.23
CA GLY A 59 12.75 -2.92 -8.20
C GLY A 59 11.94 -2.22 -9.30
N ASP A 60 10.99 -2.89 -9.94
CA ASP A 60 10.09 -2.27 -10.92
C ASP A 60 8.86 -1.59 -10.30
N GLY A 61 8.71 -1.69 -8.99
CA GLY A 61 7.61 -1.13 -8.22
C GLY A 61 6.38 -2.04 -8.19
N ILE A 62 6.42 -3.27 -8.73
CA ILE A 62 5.30 -4.22 -8.83
C ILE A 62 5.61 -5.48 -8.02
N ASN A 63 4.81 -5.75 -6.98
CA ASN A 63 4.98 -6.90 -6.07
C ASN A 63 6.39 -7.02 -5.46
N ASP A 64 7.11 -5.91 -5.28
CA ASP A 64 8.46 -5.90 -4.71
C ASP A 64 8.48 -6.25 -3.22
N VAL A 65 7.38 -6.00 -2.51
CA VAL A 65 7.24 -6.23 -1.07
C VAL A 65 6.06 -7.15 -0.77
N PHE A 66 6.17 -7.91 0.31
CA PHE A 66 5.14 -8.82 0.80
C PHE A 66 4.02 -8.04 1.50
N VAL A 67 3.04 -7.57 0.71
CA VAL A 67 1.89 -6.82 1.21
C VAL A 67 0.74 -7.77 1.59
N ILE A 68 0.25 -7.66 2.82
CA ILE A 68 -0.95 -8.33 3.30
C ILE A 68 -2.10 -7.31 3.35
N PRO A 69 -3.13 -7.43 2.48
CA PRO A 69 -4.17 -6.41 2.32
C PRO A 69 -4.87 -5.99 3.61
N CYS A 70 -5.28 -6.94 4.46
CA CYS A 70 -6.02 -6.60 5.67
C CYS A 70 -5.17 -6.05 6.82
N LEU A 71 -3.85 -5.90 6.64
CA LEU A 71 -2.98 -5.28 7.64
C LEU A 71 -2.71 -3.80 7.35
N ILE A 72 -3.17 -3.26 6.22
CA ILE A 72 -2.74 -1.95 5.70
C ILE A 72 -3.25 -0.78 6.53
N ASP A 73 -4.47 -0.87 7.06
CA ASP A 73 -5.04 0.22 7.87
C ASP A 73 -4.66 0.13 9.36
N GLY A 74 -4.03 -0.96 9.79
CA GLY A 74 -3.67 -1.23 11.19
C GLY A 74 -4.86 -1.30 12.16
N ARG A 75 -6.11 -1.17 11.71
CA ARG A 75 -7.31 -1.08 12.57
C ARG A 75 -7.80 -2.46 12.99
N ASN A 76 -7.80 -3.41 12.06
CA ASN A 76 -8.35 -4.74 12.30
C ASN A 76 -7.38 -5.65 13.08
N TYR A 77 -6.07 -5.45 12.88
CA TYR A 77 -5.01 -6.27 13.46
C TYR A 77 -3.84 -5.40 13.94
N PRO A 78 -4.04 -4.55 14.98
CA PRO A 78 -3.03 -3.59 15.43
C PRO A 78 -1.77 -4.24 16.03
N ASP A 79 -1.89 -5.47 16.52
CA ASP A 79 -0.81 -6.22 17.16
C ASP A 79 -0.34 -7.41 16.29
N ASN A 80 -0.47 -7.31 14.97
CA ASN A 80 -0.09 -8.39 14.06
C ASN A 80 1.42 -8.66 14.05
N GLN A 81 1.81 -9.88 13.68
CA GLN A 81 3.20 -10.29 13.52
C GLN A 81 3.31 -11.23 12.32
N VAL A 82 4.38 -11.07 11.54
CA VAL A 82 4.70 -11.89 10.38
C VAL A 82 6.08 -12.49 10.55
N SER A 83 6.16 -13.81 10.45
CA SER A 83 7.41 -14.58 10.36
C SER A 83 7.47 -15.27 8.99
N ILE A 84 8.65 -15.31 8.39
CA ILE A 84 8.89 -15.94 7.09
C ILE A 84 10.05 -16.91 7.23
N TYR A 85 9.87 -18.10 6.66
CA TYR A 85 10.80 -19.21 6.76
C TYR A 85 11.28 -19.63 5.39
N ASN A 86 12.54 -20.05 5.31
CA ASN A 86 13.03 -20.74 4.11
C ASN A 86 12.53 -22.19 4.05
N ARG A 87 12.81 -22.88 2.94
CA ARG A 87 12.40 -24.28 2.73
C ARG A 87 12.96 -25.29 3.74
N TRP A 88 14.00 -24.91 4.49
CA TRP A 88 14.64 -25.74 5.51
C TRP A 88 14.09 -25.47 6.92
N GLY A 89 13.21 -24.48 7.06
CA GLY A 89 12.59 -24.09 8.32
C GLY A 89 13.35 -23.04 9.11
N ASP A 90 14.42 -22.44 8.56
CA ASP A 90 15.08 -21.30 9.20
C ASP A 90 14.24 -20.04 9.00
N GLU A 91 14.07 -19.25 10.07
CA GLU A 91 13.41 -17.95 10.00
C GLU A 91 14.33 -16.95 9.28
N VAL A 92 13.84 -16.41 8.17
CA VAL A 92 14.55 -15.41 7.34
C VAL A 92 13.94 -14.02 7.46
N TYR A 93 12.82 -13.87 8.15
CA TYR A 93 12.27 -12.58 8.52
C TYR A 93 11.35 -12.71 9.72
N HIS A 94 11.41 -11.71 10.59
CA HIS A 94 10.51 -11.55 11.72
C HIS A 94 10.14 -10.07 11.82
N SER A 95 8.85 -9.76 11.71
CA SER A 95 8.40 -8.36 11.77
C SER A 95 8.49 -7.79 13.19
N PRO A 96 8.73 -6.47 13.34
CA PRO A 96 8.25 -5.77 14.52
C PRO A 96 6.72 -5.89 14.63
N THR A 97 6.16 -5.54 15.78
CA THR A 97 4.70 -5.49 15.99
C THR A 97 4.22 -4.03 15.92
N PRO A 98 3.33 -3.67 14.97
CA PRO A 98 2.81 -4.48 13.86
C PRO A 98 3.77 -4.65 12.68
N TYR A 99 3.51 -5.65 11.83
CA TYR A 99 4.10 -5.72 10.49
C TYR A 99 3.61 -4.57 9.62
N ASN A 100 4.52 -3.96 8.88
CA ASN A 100 4.28 -2.73 8.11
C ASN A 100 4.24 -2.95 6.59
N ASN A 101 4.01 -4.18 6.12
CA ASN A 101 3.93 -4.51 4.68
C ASN A 101 5.19 -4.10 3.89
N ASN A 102 6.37 -4.36 4.45
CA ASN A 102 7.62 -3.80 3.96
C ASN A 102 8.73 -4.82 3.73
N TRP A 103 8.48 -6.13 3.89
CA TRP A 103 9.51 -7.12 3.60
C TRP A 103 9.68 -7.30 2.10
N ASP A 104 10.89 -7.10 1.60
CA ASP A 104 11.28 -7.07 0.19
C ASP A 104 12.04 -8.33 -0.25
N GLY A 105 11.96 -9.42 0.52
CA GLY A 105 12.69 -10.65 0.19
C GLY A 105 14.16 -10.63 0.61
N THR A 106 14.57 -9.72 1.49
CA THR A 106 15.95 -9.67 2.01
C THR A 106 16.11 -10.39 3.35
N PHE A 107 17.32 -10.85 3.63
CA PHE A 107 17.77 -11.38 4.93
C PHE A 107 19.20 -10.90 5.20
N ASP A 108 19.47 -10.39 6.40
CA ASP A 108 20.77 -9.80 6.79
C ASP A 108 21.29 -8.72 5.82
N GLY A 109 20.37 -8.00 5.17
CA GLY A 109 20.68 -6.91 4.24
C GLY A 109 21.02 -7.36 2.81
N GLU A 110 20.90 -8.65 2.51
CA GLU A 110 21.16 -9.23 1.20
C GLU A 110 19.88 -9.86 0.62
N ASP A 111 19.78 -9.86 -0.72
CA ASP A 111 18.66 -10.49 -1.42
C ASP A 111 18.67 -12.01 -1.20
N LEU A 112 17.52 -12.57 -0.80
CA LEU A 112 17.38 -14.02 -0.77
C LEU A 112 17.35 -14.57 -2.20
N PRO A 113 17.95 -15.75 -2.45
CA PRO A 113 17.83 -16.41 -3.74
C PRO A 113 16.36 -16.70 -4.09
N PRO A 114 16.00 -16.67 -5.39
CA PRO A 114 14.67 -17.08 -5.84
C PRO A 114 14.32 -18.49 -5.32
N GLY A 115 13.09 -18.64 -4.84
CA GLY A 115 12.65 -19.89 -4.25
C GLY A 115 11.14 -19.93 -4.00
N THR A 116 10.68 -21.13 -3.64
CA THR A 116 9.35 -21.43 -3.15
C THR A 116 9.49 -22.26 -1.88
#